data_AF-A0A2M7VGY9-F1
#
_entry.id   AF-A0A2M7VGY9-F1
#
_cell.length_a   1.000
_cell.length_b   1.000
_cell.length_c   1.000
_cell.angle_alpha   90.00
_cell.angle_beta   90.00
_cell.angle_gamma   90.00
#
_symmetry.space_group_name_H-M   'P 1'
#
loop_
_entity.id
_entity.type
_entity.pdbx_description
1 polymer ?
#
loop_
_entity_poly.entity_id
_entity_poly.type
_entity_poly.pdbx_seq_one_letter_code
_entity_poly.pdbx_strand_id
1 'polypeptide(L)'
;YTNYLLDILSVRYVFIPLREKVNDDDLFFFQNKERVYYVNQLNKISYLHKIDIGTKDLVVYENYGYRPHMYATAEKETIYKDLRRSQQDKICDHCESKVLDYDVRYEFVSPTQYKFTIKDAKEPFYFNFSESFHSDWKIRIGSFNWWDVLLSKNYFLSDENHLRNDAGLSSFYIEPEQVCKVYSCKINKVGGYDIEGTLYFAPQSYMYLGLIVSGSTLVLVIGYLVFVLGDSIYGKRKNK
;
A
#
# COMPACT_ATOMS: atom_id res chain seq x y z
N TYR A 1 21.39 3.05 -15.27
CA TYR A 1 19.91 3.01 -15.29
C TYR A 1 19.48 1.71 -14.65
N THR A 2 18.58 1.77 -13.67
CA THR A 2 18.09 0.60 -12.93
C THR A 2 16.99 -0.08 -13.73
N ASN A 3 17.09 -1.40 -13.91
CA ASN A 3 16.12 -2.18 -14.70
C ASN A 3 14.92 -2.67 -13.88
N TYR A 4 14.85 -2.33 -12.59
CA TYR A 4 13.89 -2.92 -11.64
C TYR A 4 12.99 -1.89 -10.95
N LEU A 5 13.09 -0.61 -11.34
CA LEU A 5 12.30 0.44 -10.70
C LEU A 5 10.79 0.20 -10.88
N LEU A 6 10.34 -0.07 -12.11
CA LEU A 6 8.93 -0.36 -12.39
C LEU A 6 8.45 -1.62 -11.67
N ASP A 7 9.35 -2.58 -11.46
CA ASP A 7 9.05 -3.81 -10.73
C ASP A 7 8.70 -3.50 -9.28
N ILE A 8 9.60 -2.78 -8.58
CA ILE A 8 9.46 -2.42 -7.16
C ILE A 8 8.25 -1.51 -6.94
N LEU A 9 7.96 -0.61 -7.88
CA LEU A 9 6.76 0.25 -7.87
C LEU A 9 5.46 -0.51 -8.15
N SER A 10 5.51 -1.83 -8.35
CA SER A 10 4.34 -2.67 -8.68
C SER A 10 3.61 -2.21 -9.95
N VAL A 11 4.33 -1.58 -10.89
CA VAL A 11 3.78 -1.13 -12.16
C VAL A 11 3.68 -2.32 -13.10
N ARG A 12 2.46 -2.82 -13.30
CA ARG A 12 2.17 -3.92 -14.23
C ARG A 12 2.00 -3.45 -15.68
N TYR A 13 1.38 -2.29 -15.89
CA TYR A 13 1.08 -1.79 -17.23
C TYR A 13 1.56 -0.36 -17.41
N VAL A 14 2.16 -0.08 -18.57
CA VAL A 14 2.54 1.27 -19.01
C VAL A 14 1.73 1.62 -20.25
N PHE A 15 0.95 2.69 -20.17
CA PHE A 15 0.10 3.18 -21.25
C PHE A 15 0.73 4.42 -21.89
N ILE A 16 0.84 4.43 -23.21
CA ILE A 16 1.25 5.60 -23.99
C ILE A 16 0.14 5.98 -24.97
N PRO A 17 -0.47 7.16 -24.85
CA PRO A 17 -1.36 7.68 -25.89
C PRO A 17 -0.56 8.02 -27.16
N LEU A 18 -1.01 7.50 -28.30
CA LEU A 18 -0.44 7.80 -29.61
C LEU A 18 -1.08 9.02 -30.27
N ARG A 19 -2.32 9.33 -29.89
CA ARG A 19 -3.11 10.46 -30.41
C ARG A 19 -3.97 11.05 -29.29
N GLU A 20 -3.88 12.35 -29.09
CA GLU A 20 -4.89 13.09 -28.33
C GLU A 20 -5.46 14.17 -29.24
N LYS A 21 -6.77 14.10 -29.52
CA LYS A 21 -7.46 15.11 -30.35
C LYS A 21 -7.88 16.36 -29.55
N VAL A 22 -7.66 16.39 -28.24
CA VAL A 22 -8.30 17.39 -27.35
C VAL A 22 -7.32 18.14 -26.43
N ASN A 23 -6.12 17.61 -26.16
CA ASN A 23 -5.22 18.20 -25.15
C ASN A 23 -3.74 17.97 -25.51
N ASP A 24 -3.29 18.52 -26.65
CA ASP A 24 -1.90 18.38 -27.14
C ASP A 24 -0.88 19.24 -26.36
N ASP A 25 -1.33 19.96 -25.34
CA ASP A 25 -0.52 20.89 -24.56
C ASP A 25 -0.08 20.20 -23.25
N ASP A 26 1.18 19.76 -23.22
CA ASP A 26 2.14 20.05 -22.12
C ASP A 26 3.20 18.94 -21.96
N LEU A 27 2.84 17.68 -21.76
CA LEU A 27 3.82 16.69 -21.27
C LEU A 27 4.96 16.35 -22.24
N PHE A 28 4.69 16.30 -23.55
CA PHE A 28 5.66 15.91 -24.59
C PHE A 28 6.34 17.10 -25.27
N PHE A 29 5.77 18.30 -25.12
CA PHE A 29 6.29 19.53 -25.68
C PHE A 29 7.56 20.00 -24.96
N PHE A 30 7.61 19.87 -23.61
CA PHE A 30 8.76 20.31 -22.80
C PHE A 30 10.08 19.61 -23.12
N GLN A 31 10.04 18.39 -23.68
CA GLN A 31 11.26 17.66 -24.08
C GLN A 31 11.57 17.77 -25.58
N ASN A 32 10.71 18.43 -26.36
CA ASN A 32 10.84 18.55 -27.82
C ASN A 32 11.08 17.18 -28.52
N LYS A 33 10.40 16.13 -28.02
CA LYS A 33 10.48 14.76 -28.54
C LYS A 33 9.10 14.29 -28.96
N GLU A 34 8.98 13.75 -30.16
CA GLU A 34 7.74 13.12 -30.63
C GLU A 34 7.35 11.91 -29.78
N ARG A 35 6.05 11.62 -29.66
CA ARG A 35 5.52 10.43 -28.95
C ARG A 35 6.20 9.11 -29.40
N VAL A 36 6.57 9.03 -30.69
CA VAL A 36 7.31 7.92 -31.29
C VAL A 36 8.68 7.69 -30.62
N TYR A 37 9.34 8.74 -30.15
CA TYR A 37 10.61 8.63 -29.42
C TYR A 37 10.45 7.79 -28.15
N TYR A 38 9.41 8.03 -27.36
CA TYR A 38 9.16 7.30 -26.11
C TYR A 38 8.82 5.83 -26.37
N VAL A 39 7.99 5.56 -27.38
CA VAL A 39 7.71 4.20 -27.85
C VAL A 39 9.00 3.49 -28.22
N ASN A 40 9.90 4.16 -28.96
CA ASN A 40 11.19 3.59 -29.35
C ASN A 40 12.14 3.37 -28.16
N GLN A 41 12.07 4.17 -27.09
CA GLN A 41 12.86 3.89 -25.88
C GLN A 41 12.28 2.71 -25.10
N LEU A 42 10.96 2.63 -24.92
CA LEU A 42 10.32 1.51 -24.22
C LEU A 42 10.53 0.18 -24.96
N ASN A 43 10.52 0.18 -26.29
CA ASN A 43 10.83 -1.02 -27.09
C ASN A 43 12.24 -1.59 -26.86
N LYS A 44 13.18 -0.80 -26.30
CA LYS A 44 14.54 -1.27 -25.97
C LYS A 44 14.62 -1.93 -24.59
N ILE A 45 13.57 -1.80 -23.78
CA ILE A 45 13.53 -2.29 -22.41
C ILE A 45 13.08 -3.75 -22.44
N SER A 46 14.00 -4.67 -22.14
CA SER A 46 13.78 -6.11 -22.34
C SER A 46 12.68 -6.74 -21.49
N TYR A 47 12.33 -6.14 -20.35
CA TYR A 47 11.29 -6.62 -19.44
C TYR A 47 9.91 -6.00 -19.70
N LEU A 48 9.80 -5.04 -20.63
CA LEU A 48 8.54 -4.46 -21.06
C LEU A 48 8.12 -5.06 -22.40
N HIS A 49 6.96 -5.72 -22.39
CA HIS A 49 6.44 -6.39 -23.57
C HIS A 49 5.24 -5.63 -24.10
N LYS A 50 5.34 -5.19 -25.36
CA LYS A 50 4.23 -4.54 -26.03
C LYS A 50 3.08 -5.54 -26.20
N ILE A 51 1.89 -5.18 -25.73
CA ILE A 51 0.67 -5.97 -25.88
C ILE A 51 -0.33 -5.22 -26.75
N ASP A 52 -1.11 -5.97 -27.54
CA ASP A 52 -2.23 -5.41 -28.30
C ASP A 52 -3.53 -5.60 -27.52
N ILE A 53 -4.17 -4.48 -27.17
CA ILE A 53 -5.44 -4.44 -26.44
C ILE A 53 -6.61 -4.03 -27.35
N GLY A 54 -6.41 -4.04 -28.68
CA GLY A 54 -7.47 -3.78 -29.67
C GLY A 54 -7.78 -2.30 -29.91
N THR A 55 -6.94 -1.38 -29.45
CA THR A 55 -7.06 0.07 -29.72
C THR A 55 -5.93 0.59 -30.59
N LYS A 56 -6.26 1.54 -31.47
CA LYS A 56 -5.30 2.21 -32.36
C LYS A 56 -4.72 3.49 -31.77
N ASP A 57 -5.24 3.94 -30.63
CA ASP A 57 -4.91 5.23 -30.03
C ASP A 57 -3.96 5.10 -28.83
N LEU A 58 -3.69 3.88 -28.36
CA LEU A 58 -2.81 3.59 -27.22
C LEU A 58 -1.80 2.50 -27.58
N VAL A 59 -0.58 2.65 -27.07
CA VAL A 59 0.38 1.54 -26.93
C VAL A 59 0.40 1.13 -25.47
N VAL A 60 0.31 -0.17 -25.23
CA VAL A 60 0.40 -0.75 -23.89
C VAL A 60 1.59 -1.67 -23.79
N TYR A 61 2.36 -1.53 -22.71
CA TYR A 61 3.41 -2.47 -22.35
C TYR A 61 3.02 -3.16 -21.05
N GLU A 62 3.16 -4.49 -21.01
CA GLU A 62 3.10 -5.27 -19.78
C GLU A 62 4.51 -5.47 -19.23
N ASN A 63 4.67 -5.18 -17.95
CA ASN A 63 5.85 -5.51 -17.17
C ASN A 63 5.63 -6.88 -16.51
N TYR A 64 6.23 -7.94 -17.03
CA TYR A 64 6.17 -9.27 -16.39
C TYR A 64 6.96 -9.34 -15.09
N GLY A 65 7.88 -8.40 -14.88
CA GLY A 65 8.68 -8.24 -13.68
C GLY A 65 7.96 -7.48 -12.56
N TYR A 66 6.69 -7.11 -12.66
CA TYR A 66 6.05 -6.36 -11.57
C TYR A 66 6.08 -7.14 -10.23
N ARG A 67 6.31 -6.43 -9.13
CA ARG A 67 6.10 -6.97 -7.78
C ARG A 67 4.61 -6.90 -7.43
N PRO A 68 4.10 -7.83 -6.59
CA PRO A 68 2.81 -7.63 -5.94
C PRO A 68 2.85 -6.37 -5.06
N HIS A 69 1.68 -5.81 -4.75
CA HIS A 69 1.57 -4.61 -3.91
C HIS A 69 2.17 -4.81 -2.50
N MET A 70 2.11 -6.06 -2.00
CA MET A 70 2.72 -6.49 -0.74
C MET A 70 3.48 -7.80 -0.95
N TYR A 71 4.72 -7.86 -0.47
CA TYR A 71 5.57 -9.04 -0.60
C TYR A 71 6.69 -9.04 0.45
N ALA A 72 7.36 -10.18 0.63
CA ALA A 72 8.46 -10.32 1.57
C ALA A 72 9.81 -10.49 0.86
N THR A 73 10.88 -9.96 1.45
CA THR A 73 12.26 -10.18 1.01
C THR A 73 13.17 -10.46 2.21
N ALA A 74 14.25 -11.23 1.99
CA ALA A 74 15.22 -11.52 3.04
C ALA A 74 16.14 -10.33 3.33
N GLU A 75 16.48 -9.63 2.26
CA GLU A 75 17.32 -8.44 2.26
C GLU A 75 16.44 -7.19 2.07
N LYS A 76 16.95 -6.02 2.48
CA LYS A 76 16.27 -4.75 2.26
C LYS A 76 16.11 -4.49 0.76
N GLU A 77 14.89 -4.19 0.31
CA GLU A 77 14.60 -3.97 -1.10
C GLU A 77 15.39 -2.78 -1.68
N THR A 78 15.84 -2.94 -2.93
CA THR A 78 16.71 -1.95 -3.59
C THR A 78 16.50 -1.87 -5.10
N ILE A 79 16.58 -0.67 -5.68
CA ILE A 79 16.54 -0.44 -7.13
C ILE A 79 17.80 -0.97 -7.86
N TYR A 80 18.87 -1.29 -7.14
CA TYR A 80 20.16 -1.67 -7.73
C TYR A 80 20.31 -3.17 -8.02
N LYS A 81 19.51 -4.03 -7.37
CA LYS A 81 19.58 -5.50 -7.47
C LYS A 81 18.17 -6.10 -7.52
N ASP A 82 17.96 -7.08 -8.40
CA ASP A 82 16.73 -7.87 -8.39
C ASP A 82 16.81 -8.96 -7.31
N LEU A 83 16.09 -8.73 -6.21
CA LEU A 83 15.99 -9.69 -5.12
C LEU A 83 15.13 -10.93 -5.45
N ARG A 84 14.51 -11.05 -6.64
CA ARG A 84 13.88 -12.30 -7.12
C ARG A 84 14.85 -13.16 -7.88
N ARG A 85 15.67 -12.57 -8.75
CA ARG A 85 16.65 -13.37 -9.50
C ARG A 85 17.71 -13.96 -8.60
N SER A 86 18.09 -13.24 -7.54
CA SER A 86 18.90 -13.85 -6.48
C SER A 86 18.18 -14.98 -5.71
N GLN A 87 16.86 -15.13 -5.88
CA GLN A 87 16.10 -16.30 -5.41
C GLN A 87 16.10 -17.48 -6.38
N GLN A 88 16.31 -17.23 -7.67
CA GLN A 88 16.22 -18.23 -8.73
C GLN A 88 17.61 -18.72 -9.19
N ASP A 89 18.62 -17.87 -9.16
CA ASP A 89 19.97 -18.17 -9.61
C ASP A 89 20.79 -18.78 -8.47
N LYS A 90 20.73 -20.12 -8.34
CA LYS A 90 21.71 -20.94 -7.59
C LYS A 90 23.12 -20.93 -8.24
N ILE A 91 23.44 -19.97 -9.10
CA ILE A 91 24.63 -19.95 -9.97
C ILE A 91 25.48 -18.72 -9.66
N CYS A 92 25.92 -18.61 -8.41
CA CYS A 92 27.11 -17.84 -8.08
C CYS A 92 27.75 -18.47 -6.85
N ASP A 93 28.98 -18.98 -6.99
CA ASP A 93 29.74 -19.71 -5.96
C ASP A 93 30.08 -18.87 -4.70
N HIS A 94 29.54 -17.65 -4.59
CA HIS A 94 29.76 -16.75 -3.46
C HIS A 94 28.61 -15.77 -3.16
N CYS A 95 27.39 -16.01 -3.66
CA CYS A 95 26.22 -15.21 -3.29
C CYS A 95 25.22 -16.09 -2.55
N GLU A 96 25.40 -16.23 -1.24
CA GLU A 96 24.40 -16.86 -0.38
C GLU A 96 23.26 -15.85 -0.13
N SER A 97 22.54 -15.47 -1.19
CA SER A 97 21.33 -14.66 -1.05
C SER A 97 20.21 -15.59 -0.61
N LYS A 98 19.78 -15.43 0.63
CA LYS A 98 18.78 -16.28 1.26
C LYS A 98 17.43 -16.12 0.56
N VAL A 99 16.85 -17.25 0.13
CA VAL A 99 15.58 -17.25 -0.60
C VAL A 99 14.43 -17.39 0.37
N LEU A 100 13.69 -16.30 0.60
CA LEU A 100 12.42 -16.34 1.31
C LEU A 100 11.25 -16.58 0.35
N ASP A 101 10.53 -17.68 0.55
CA ASP A 101 9.32 -18.04 -0.19
C ASP A 101 8.10 -17.95 0.71
N TYR A 102 7.85 -16.75 1.25
CA TYR A 102 6.66 -16.51 2.06
C TYR A 102 5.47 -16.16 1.18
N ASP A 103 4.38 -16.92 1.32
CA ASP A 103 3.09 -16.63 0.70
C ASP A 103 2.44 -15.43 1.41
N VAL A 104 2.70 -14.22 0.87
CA VAL A 104 2.09 -12.98 1.32
C VAL A 104 0.80 -12.75 0.55
N ARG A 105 -0.33 -12.88 1.25
CA ARG A 105 -1.66 -12.55 0.70
C ARG A 105 -2.18 -11.28 1.33
N TYR A 106 -2.92 -10.50 0.55
CA TYR A 106 -3.52 -9.27 1.03
C TYR A 106 -4.91 -9.02 0.44
N GLU A 107 -5.69 -8.22 1.15
CA GLU A 107 -7.03 -7.77 0.79
C GLU A 107 -7.08 -6.25 0.91
N PHE A 108 -7.45 -5.57 -0.18
CA PHE A 108 -7.76 -4.14 -0.16
C PHE A 108 -9.09 -3.93 0.56
N VAL A 109 -9.08 -3.18 1.66
CA VAL A 109 -10.30 -2.81 2.39
C VAL A 109 -10.70 -1.38 2.04
N SER A 110 -9.74 -0.46 2.02
CA SER A 110 -9.90 0.93 1.64
C SER A 110 -8.54 1.53 1.26
N PRO A 111 -8.48 2.77 0.70
CA PRO A 111 -7.22 3.44 0.41
C PRO A 111 -6.29 3.61 1.63
N THR A 112 -6.83 3.51 2.84
CA THR A 112 -6.10 3.68 4.10
C THR A 112 -6.00 2.38 4.92
N GLN A 113 -6.49 1.26 4.37
CA GLN A 113 -6.52 0.00 5.09
C GLN A 113 -6.37 -1.22 4.17
N TYR A 114 -5.43 -2.09 4.55
CA TYR A 114 -5.20 -3.38 3.92
C TYR A 114 -5.12 -4.46 4.99
N LYS A 115 -5.72 -5.61 4.74
CA LYS A 115 -5.47 -6.82 5.54
C LYS A 115 -4.43 -7.66 4.86
N PHE A 116 -3.58 -8.32 5.61
CA PHE A 116 -2.59 -9.24 5.06
C PHE A 116 -2.46 -10.50 5.91
N THR A 117 -2.01 -11.58 5.27
CA THR A 117 -1.70 -12.85 5.91
C THR A 117 -0.39 -13.39 5.35
N ILE A 118 0.47 -13.88 6.22
CA ILE A 118 1.74 -14.52 5.89
C ILE A 118 1.75 -15.87 6.59
N LYS A 119 2.02 -16.94 5.84
CA LYS A 119 2.04 -18.30 6.37
C LYS A 119 3.45 -18.83 6.54
N ASP A 120 3.65 -19.66 7.56
CA ASP A 120 4.91 -20.37 7.81
C ASP A 120 6.16 -19.46 7.86
N ALA A 121 6.04 -18.24 8.39
CA ALA A 121 7.16 -17.33 8.56
C ALA A 121 8.08 -17.84 9.68
N LYS A 122 9.36 -18.12 9.39
CA LYS A 122 10.32 -18.71 10.35
C LYS A 122 11.47 -17.78 10.69
N GLU A 123 11.80 -16.90 9.77
CA GLU A 123 13.00 -16.11 9.74
C GLU A 123 12.65 -14.62 9.59
N PRO A 124 13.50 -13.71 10.09
CA PRO A 124 13.34 -12.28 9.87
C PRO A 124 13.26 -11.91 8.39
N PHE A 125 12.41 -10.92 8.09
CA PHE A 125 12.17 -10.48 6.72
C PHE A 125 11.76 -9.03 6.63
N TYR A 126 11.90 -8.45 5.44
CA TYR A 126 11.33 -7.16 5.09
C TYR A 126 9.99 -7.38 4.41
N PHE A 127 8.93 -6.90 5.03
CA PHE A 127 7.60 -6.78 4.44
C PHE A 127 7.51 -5.48 3.65
N ASN A 128 7.51 -5.59 2.32
CA ASN A 128 7.49 -4.45 1.42
C ASN A 128 6.05 -4.09 1.04
N PHE A 129 5.77 -2.79 0.97
CA PHE A 129 4.48 -2.22 0.63
C PHE A 129 4.68 -1.16 -0.44
N SER A 130 4.06 -1.33 -1.61
CA SER A 130 4.33 -0.50 -2.78
C SER A 130 3.64 0.87 -2.76
N GLU A 131 3.48 1.46 -1.58
CA GLU A 131 3.08 2.85 -1.38
C GLU A 131 4.28 3.68 -0.94
N SER A 132 4.22 4.97 -1.26
CA SER A 132 5.23 5.94 -0.82
C SER A 132 5.41 5.89 0.70
N PHE A 133 6.66 5.99 1.14
CA PHE A 133 6.97 6.02 2.56
C PHE A 133 6.30 7.21 3.25
N HIS A 134 5.58 6.92 4.33
CA HIS A 134 5.03 7.91 5.24
C HIS A 134 5.01 7.33 6.64
N SER A 135 5.52 8.05 7.65
CA SER A 135 5.66 7.55 9.03
C SER A 135 4.36 7.05 9.65
N ASP A 136 3.22 7.51 9.14
CA ASP A 136 1.91 7.16 9.66
C ASP A 136 1.28 5.89 9.05
N TRP A 137 1.95 5.26 8.08
CA TRP A 137 1.61 3.89 7.72
C TRP A 137 2.08 2.96 8.82
N LYS A 138 1.13 2.30 9.49
CA LYS A 138 1.39 1.42 10.63
C LYS A 138 0.94 0.00 10.35
N ILE A 139 1.60 -0.97 10.99
CA ILE A 139 1.18 -2.37 11.00
C ILE A 139 0.61 -2.73 12.38
N ARG A 140 -0.59 -3.31 12.38
CA ARG A 140 -1.20 -3.96 13.53
C ARG A 140 -1.22 -5.47 13.30
N ILE A 141 -0.56 -6.25 14.15
CA ILE A 141 -0.61 -7.71 14.10
C ILE A 141 -1.81 -8.22 14.91
N GLY A 142 -2.58 -9.15 14.34
CA GLY A 142 -3.80 -9.68 14.91
C GLY A 142 -5.02 -8.80 14.61
N SER A 143 -5.99 -8.79 15.53
CA SER A 143 -7.25 -8.07 15.36
C SER A 143 -7.04 -6.55 15.28
N PHE A 144 -7.72 -5.93 14.33
CA PHE A 144 -7.71 -4.49 14.13
C PHE A 144 -9.07 -3.87 14.47
N ASN A 145 -9.01 -2.81 15.27
CA ASN A 145 -10.07 -1.86 15.58
C ASN A 145 -9.48 -0.43 15.48
N TRP A 146 -10.17 0.45 14.77
CA TRP A 146 -9.69 1.80 14.52
C TRP A 146 -9.77 2.71 15.75
N TRP A 147 -10.64 2.40 16.73
CA TRP A 147 -10.73 3.16 17.98
C TRP A 147 -9.51 2.94 18.87
N ASP A 148 -8.99 1.70 18.89
CA ASP A 148 -7.82 1.34 19.68
C ASP A 148 -6.54 2.04 19.18
N VAL A 149 -6.53 2.50 17.93
CA VAL A 149 -5.47 3.38 17.38
C VAL A 149 -5.27 4.64 18.21
N LEU A 150 -6.35 5.18 18.77
CA LEU A 150 -6.34 6.44 19.52
C LEU A 150 -6.14 6.23 21.03
N LEU A 151 -6.52 5.07 21.54
CA LEU A 151 -6.64 4.81 22.98
C LEU A 151 -5.57 3.85 23.53
N SER A 152 -5.08 2.94 22.70
CA SER A 152 -4.17 1.87 23.13
C SER A 152 -2.71 2.27 22.91
N LYS A 153 -1.90 2.20 23.97
CA LYS A 153 -0.44 2.32 23.87
C LYS A 153 0.15 1.06 23.22
N ASN A 154 1.19 1.23 22.41
CA ASN A 154 1.91 0.13 21.73
C ASN A 154 1.00 -0.76 20.87
N TYR A 155 -0.09 -0.18 20.35
CA TYR A 155 -1.07 -0.89 19.55
C TYR A 155 -0.48 -1.40 18.22
N PHE A 156 0.34 -0.58 17.59
CA PHE A 156 1.07 -0.91 16.37
C PHE A 156 2.46 -1.47 16.65
N LEU A 157 3.00 -2.15 15.64
CA LEU A 157 4.42 -2.47 15.57
C LEU A 157 5.26 -1.20 15.73
N SER A 158 6.42 -1.31 16.39
CA SER A 158 7.34 -0.19 16.60
C SER A 158 7.74 0.48 15.29
N ASP A 159 7.84 1.80 15.31
CA ASP A 159 8.27 2.63 14.17
C ASP A 159 9.74 2.40 13.79
N GLU A 160 10.54 1.87 14.72
CA GLU A 160 11.93 1.47 14.46
C GLU A 160 12.03 0.38 13.38
N ASN A 161 10.95 -0.40 13.23
CA ASN A 161 10.85 -1.42 12.19
C ASN A 161 10.38 -0.86 10.85
N HIS A 162 9.92 0.40 10.77
CA HIS A 162 9.44 1.01 9.53
C HIS A 162 10.56 1.77 8.82
N LEU A 163 10.85 1.34 7.60
CA LEU A 163 11.99 1.77 6.81
C LEU A 163 11.53 2.32 5.47
N ARG A 164 12.24 3.33 5.00
CA ARG A 164 12.19 3.79 3.61
C ARG A 164 13.22 3.02 2.78
N ASN A 165 12.80 2.45 1.66
CA ASN A 165 13.71 1.88 0.67
C ASN A 165 14.22 2.95 -0.32
N ASP A 166 15.16 2.60 -1.18
CA ASP A 166 15.77 3.54 -2.13
C ASP A 166 14.84 3.96 -3.29
N ALA A 167 13.77 3.20 -3.56
CA ALA A 167 12.65 3.61 -4.41
C ALA A 167 11.71 4.60 -3.72
N GLY A 168 11.92 4.88 -2.42
CA GLY A 168 11.11 5.78 -1.61
C GLY A 168 9.81 5.17 -1.09
N LEU A 169 9.65 3.84 -1.17
CA LEU A 169 8.48 3.10 -0.70
C LEU A 169 8.64 2.60 0.74
N SER A 170 7.54 2.13 1.32
CA SER A 170 7.50 1.58 2.67
C SER A 170 8.00 0.13 2.73
N SER A 171 8.85 -0.15 3.72
CA SER A 171 9.27 -1.52 4.09
C SER A 171 9.21 -1.66 5.60
N PHE A 172 8.77 -2.81 6.11
CA PHE A 172 8.72 -3.10 7.54
C PHE A 172 9.59 -4.31 7.86
N TYR A 173 10.54 -4.18 8.78
CA TYR A 173 11.33 -5.29 9.25
C TYR A 173 10.55 -6.09 10.30
N ILE A 174 10.32 -7.37 10.04
CA ILE A 174 9.52 -8.25 10.90
C ILE A 174 10.40 -9.41 11.34
N GLU A 175 10.56 -9.54 12.64
CA GLU A 175 11.13 -10.73 13.28
C GLU A 175 9.98 -11.58 13.85
N PRO A 176 9.59 -12.69 13.19
CA PRO A 176 8.41 -13.46 13.58
C PRO A 176 8.40 -13.85 15.06
N GLU A 177 9.52 -14.37 15.58
CA GLU A 177 9.63 -14.80 16.97
C GLU A 177 9.42 -13.64 17.96
N GLN A 178 9.99 -12.46 17.69
CA GLN A 178 9.85 -11.30 18.58
C GLN A 178 8.43 -10.72 18.53
N VAL A 179 7.92 -10.54 17.31
CA VAL A 179 6.59 -9.97 17.08
C VAL A 179 5.51 -10.87 17.67
N CYS A 180 5.63 -12.18 17.52
CA CYS A 180 4.65 -13.15 18.01
C CYS A 180 4.75 -13.46 19.52
N LYS A 181 5.80 -12.97 20.21
CA LYS A 181 5.83 -12.93 21.68
C LYS A 181 4.97 -11.78 22.23
N VAL A 182 4.90 -10.68 21.50
CA VAL A 182 4.13 -9.48 21.90
C VAL A 182 2.68 -9.56 21.41
N TYR A 183 2.46 -10.13 20.24
CA TYR A 183 1.15 -10.22 19.59
C TYR A 183 0.73 -11.68 19.39
N SER A 184 -0.58 -11.95 19.42
CA SER A 184 -1.12 -13.30 19.27
C SER A 184 -1.04 -13.79 17.81
N CYS A 185 0.06 -14.43 17.44
CA CYS A 185 0.18 -15.19 16.19
C CYS A 185 -0.23 -16.65 16.39
N LYS A 186 -0.54 -17.34 15.29
CA LYS A 186 -0.76 -18.80 15.30
C LYS A 186 0.56 -19.50 14.96
N ILE A 187 0.96 -20.47 15.77
CA ILE A 187 2.13 -21.31 15.49
C ILE A 187 1.65 -22.57 14.76
N ASN A 188 2.27 -22.88 13.62
CA ASN A 188 1.94 -24.06 12.85
C ASN A 188 2.64 -25.32 13.40
N LYS A 189 2.25 -26.50 12.92
CA LYS A 189 2.79 -27.80 13.38
C LYS A 189 4.30 -27.97 13.12
N VAL A 190 4.87 -27.16 12.23
CA VAL A 190 6.28 -27.21 11.79
C VAL A 190 7.12 -26.13 12.49
N GLY A 191 6.52 -25.36 13.41
CA GLY A 191 7.20 -24.31 14.19
C GLY A 191 7.30 -22.95 13.49
N GLY A 192 6.69 -22.77 12.32
CA GLY A 192 6.56 -21.46 11.68
C GLY A 192 5.40 -20.66 12.24
N TYR A 193 5.43 -19.34 12.03
CA TYR A 193 4.43 -18.39 12.49
C TYR A 193 3.49 -18.01 11.34
N ASP A 194 2.19 -18.20 11.56
CA ASP A 194 1.14 -17.64 10.72
C ASP A 194 0.77 -16.26 11.29
N ILE A 195 1.12 -15.23 10.52
CA ILE A 195 0.98 -13.82 10.89
C ILE A 195 -0.22 -13.27 10.11
N GLU A 196 -1.25 -12.85 10.83
CA GLU A 196 -2.37 -12.09 10.28
C GLU A 196 -2.25 -10.65 10.78
N GLY A 197 -2.50 -9.67 9.92
CA GLY A 197 -2.36 -8.27 10.31
C GLY A 197 -3.12 -7.30 9.43
N THR A 198 -3.11 -6.05 9.85
CA THR A 198 -3.68 -4.91 9.13
C THR A 198 -2.63 -3.83 8.98
N LEU A 199 -2.42 -3.39 7.75
CA LEU A 199 -1.65 -2.19 7.43
C LEU A 199 -2.63 -1.02 7.32
N TYR A 200 -2.42 0.04 8.11
CA TYR A 200 -3.40 1.11 8.30
C TYR A 200 -2.74 2.49 8.36
N PHE A 201 -3.35 3.47 7.72
CA PHE A 201 -2.90 4.86 7.76
C PHE A 201 -3.50 5.58 8.97
N ALA A 202 -2.71 5.77 10.03
CA ALA A 202 -3.19 6.21 11.35
C ALA A 202 -4.00 7.53 11.34
N PRO A 203 -3.68 8.56 10.52
CA PRO A 203 -4.46 9.80 10.39
C PRO A 203 -5.94 9.57 10.10
N GLN A 204 -6.28 8.45 9.46
CA GLN A 204 -7.66 8.09 9.16
C GLN A 204 -8.52 7.98 10.43
N SER A 205 -7.95 7.55 11.57
CA SER A 205 -8.69 7.46 12.84
C SER A 205 -9.08 8.83 13.41
N TYR A 206 -8.25 9.85 13.24
CA TYR A 206 -8.58 11.22 13.65
C TYR A 206 -9.70 11.80 12.78
N MET A 207 -9.69 11.51 11.48
CA MET A 207 -10.78 11.90 10.58
C MET A 207 -12.10 11.24 11.00
N TYR A 208 -12.10 9.94 11.32
CA TYR A 208 -13.29 9.25 11.83
C TYR A 208 -13.81 9.87 13.13
N LEU A 209 -12.92 10.15 14.09
CA LEU A 209 -13.30 10.81 15.34
C LEU A 209 -13.91 12.19 15.08
N GLY A 210 -13.29 13.00 14.22
CA GLY A 210 -13.77 14.34 13.87
C GLY A 210 -15.16 14.32 13.23
N LEU A 211 -15.44 13.36 12.34
CA LEU A 211 -16.76 13.18 11.76
C LEU A 211 -17.82 12.83 12.80
N ILE A 212 -17.50 11.96 13.76
CA ILE A 212 -18.43 11.57 14.82
C ILE A 212 -18.77 12.76 15.71
N VAL A 213 -17.75 13.50 16.17
CA VAL A 213 -17.96 14.69 17.03
C VAL A 213 -18.75 15.77 16.29
N SER A 214 -18.43 16.03 15.03
CA SER A 214 -19.13 17.02 14.22
C SER A 214 -20.58 16.60 13.96
N GLY A 215 -20.79 15.33 13.59
CA GLY A 215 -22.11 14.76 13.36
C GLY A 215 -23.00 14.77 14.61
N SER A 216 -22.45 14.41 15.77
CA SER A 216 -23.20 14.44 17.04
C SER A 216 -23.58 15.87 17.42
N THR A 217 -22.64 16.81 17.25
CA THR A 217 -22.90 18.23 17.53
C THR A 217 -24.01 18.78 16.64
N LEU A 218 -23.97 18.47 15.34
CA LEU A 218 -25.00 18.89 14.40
C LEU A 218 -26.38 18.37 14.79
N VAL A 219 -26.48 17.08 15.14
CA VAL A 219 -27.74 16.46 15.58
C VAL A 219 -28.28 17.12 16.85
N LEU A 220 -27.41 17.40 17.83
CA LEU A 220 -27.82 18.09 19.06
C LEU A 220 -28.32 19.50 18.80
N VAL A 221 -27.65 20.26 17.93
CA VAL A 221 -28.07 21.62 17.55
C VAL A 221 -29.41 21.59 16.82
N ILE A 222 -29.59 20.69 15.84
CA ILE A 222 -30.86 20.52 15.14
C ILE A 222 -31.97 20.13 16.11
N GLY A 223 -31.71 19.16 17.01
CA GLY A 223 -32.66 18.73 18.02
C GLY A 223 -33.09 19.86 18.95
N TYR A 224 -32.13 20.67 19.40
CA TYR A 224 -32.40 21.85 20.23
C TYR A 224 -33.23 22.90 19.48
N LEU A 225 -32.90 23.20 18.23
CA LEU A 225 -33.66 24.16 17.41
C LEU A 225 -35.10 23.68 17.17
N VAL A 226 -35.30 22.39 16.89
CA VAL A 226 -36.63 21.79 16.74
C VAL A 226 -37.43 21.89 18.04
N PHE A 227 -36.79 21.63 19.19
CA PHE A 227 -37.43 21.75 20.50
C PHE A 227 -37.90 23.19 20.77
N VAL A 228 -37.01 24.18 20.59
CA VAL A 228 -37.31 25.60 20.84
C VAL A 228 -38.37 26.16 19.88
N LEU A 229 -38.25 25.88 18.58
CA LEU A 229 -39.22 26.32 17.58
C LEU A 229 -40.57 25.61 17.74
N GLY A 230 -40.55 24.31 18.08
CA GLY A 230 -41.74 23.52 18.36
C GLY A 230 -42.55 24.10 19.52
N ASP A 231 -41.88 24.43 20.64
CA ASP A 231 -42.51 25.05 21.80
C ASP A 231 -43.07 26.45 21.47
N SER A 232 -42.34 27.26 20.71
CA SER A 232 -42.80 28.59 20.26
C SER A 232 -44.07 28.51 19.37
N ILE A 233 -44.12 27.54 18.45
CA ILE A 233 -45.27 27.33 17.56
C ILE A 233 -46.46 26.74 18.34
N TYR A 234 -46.23 25.80 19.26
CA TYR A 234 -47.27 25.20 20.09
C TYR A 234 -47.87 26.21 21.09
N GLY A 235 -47.04 27.03 21.73
CA GLY A 235 -47.48 28.10 22.63
C GLY A 235 -48.33 29.15 21.92
N LYS A 236 -48.01 29.52 20.67
CA LYS A 236 -48.83 30.42 19.84
C LYS A 236 -50.19 29.83 19.44
N ARG A 237 -50.30 28.50 19.30
CA ARG A 237 -51.59 27.83 19.00
C ARG A 237 -52.50 27.72 20.22
N LYS A 238 -51.97 27.73 21.44
CA LYS A 238 -52.76 27.61 22.67
C LYS A 238 -53.39 28.95 23.12
N ASN A 239 -52.84 30.08 22.67
CA ASN A 239 -53.32 31.44 22.97
C ASN A 239 -54.21 32.04 21.87
N LYS A 240 -54.75 31.21 20.97
CA LYS A 240 -55.71 31.58 19.92
C LYS A 240 -56.97 30.77 20.10
#